data_AF-A0A964D466-F1
#
_entry.id   AF-A0A964D466-F1
#
_cell.length_a   1.000
_cell.length_b   1.000
_cell.length_c   1.000
_cell.angle_alpha   90.00
_cell.angle_beta   90.00
_cell.angle_gamma   90.00
#
_symmetry.space_group_name_H-M   'P 1'
#
loop_
_entity.id
_entity.type
_entity.pdbx_description
1 polymer ?
#
loop_
_entity_poly.entity_id
_entity_poly.type
_entity_poly.pdbx_seq_one_letter_code
_entity_poly.pdbx_strand_id
1 'polypeptide(L)'
;MKVNYQERIDVTADALKQLLSQQRTLTNRSKIQALYWLKTGYSQSLTDVAERLGVHRITVHRWLKQYSAGGLQELLKIRQATGRPRIIPSAVIAGIAEKLSEESCEFTTYKEIAAWVEDNYQISVKYQTLHKQLHYRMKAKLKAPRRLNNKKK
;
A
#
# COMPACT_ATOMS: atom_id res chain seq x y z
N MET A 1 9.90 -39.20 -3.02
CA MET A 1 11.06 -38.34 -3.40
C MET A 1 11.27 -37.29 -2.32
N LYS A 2 12.45 -37.25 -1.68
CA LYS A 2 12.80 -36.14 -0.77
C LYS A 2 13.34 -34.99 -1.61
N VAL A 3 12.70 -33.82 -1.55
CA VAL A 3 13.18 -32.63 -2.25
C VAL A 3 14.40 -32.11 -1.49
N ASN A 4 15.57 -32.03 -2.15
CA ASN A 4 16.75 -31.44 -1.53
C ASN A 4 16.65 -29.91 -1.58
N TYR A 5 16.30 -29.29 -0.46
CA TYR A 5 16.18 -27.82 -0.36
C TYR A 5 17.53 -27.13 -0.18
N GLN A 6 18.59 -27.85 0.22
CA GLN A 6 19.91 -27.27 0.51
C GLN A 6 20.63 -26.77 -0.73
N GLU A 7 20.45 -27.47 -1.85
CA GLU A 7 21.02 -27.13 -3.16
C GLU A 7 20.29 -25.95 -3.83
N ARG A 8 19.03 -25.71 -3.47
CA ARG A 8 18.20 -24.64 -4.06
C ARG A 8 18.42 -23.27 -3.44
N ILE A 9 19.18 -23.20 -2.35
CA ILE A 9 19.45 -21.97 -1.61
C ILE A 9 20.91 -21.62 -1.82
N ASP A 10 21.18 -20.64 -2.67
CA ASP A 10 22.55 -20.25 -3.03
C ASP A 10 23.26 -19.45 -1.92
N VAL A 11 22.49 -19.01 -0.92
CA VAL A 11 23.00 -18.16 0.17
C VAL A 11 23.64 -19.03 1.26
N THR A 12 24.83 -18.62 1.71
CA THR A 12 25.56 -19.24 2.82
C THR A 12 24.84 -19.08 4.16
N ALA A 13 25.00 -20.05 5.07
CA ALA A 13 24.37 -20.01 6.40
C ALA A 13 24.78 -18.78 7.23
N ASP A 14 26.04 -18.34 7.12
CA ASP A 14 26.55 -17.17 7.85
C ASP A 14 25.91 -15.86 7.39
N ALA A 15 25.73 -15.69 6.08
CA ALA A 15 25.02 -14.54 5.52
C ALA A 15 23.57 -14.48 6.01
N LEU A 16 22.87 -15.63 6.09
CA LEU A 16 21.52 -15.68 6.64
C LEU A 16 21.48 -15.31 8.13
N LYS A 17 22.49 -15.72 8.90
CA LYS A 17 22.61 -15.38 10.33
C LYS A 17 22.84 -13.89 10.55
N GLN A 18 23.70 -13.26 9.74
CA GLN A 18 23.88 -11.81 9.75
C GLN A 18 22.59 -11.09 9.39
N LEU A 19 21.90 -11.52 8.33
CA LEU A 19 20.64 -10.90 7.93
C LEU A 19 19.57 -11.04 9.02
N LEU A 20 19.50 -12.17 9.73
CA LEU A 20 18.58 -12.34 10.86
C LEU A 20 18.75 -11.29 11.96
N SER A 21 19.99 -10.90 12.27
CA SER A 21 20.26 -9.82 13.23
C SER A 21 19.87 -8.43 12.74
N GLN A 22 19.89 -8.20 11.43
CA GLN A 22 19.58 -6.90 10.82
C GLN A 22 18.07 -6.68 10.63
N GLN A 23 17.28 -7.75 10.53
CA GLN A 23 15.84 -7.65 10.29
C GLN A 23 15.08 -7.15 11.51
N ARG A 24 14.39 -6.02 11.35
CA ARG A 24 13.50 -5.45 12.38
C ARG A 24 12.07 -6.01 12.33
N THR A 25 11.61 -6.42 11.16
CA THR A 25 10.23 -6.92 10.98
C THR A 25 10.15 -8.41 11.26
N LEU A 26 9.18 -8.82 12.09
CA LEU A 26 8.94 -10.22 12.45
C LEU A 26 8.72 -11.12 11.23
N THR A 27 7.94 -10.65 10.25
CA THR A 27 7.64 -11.43 9.02
C THR A 27 8.88 -11.73 8.21
N ASN A 28 9.76 -10.75 7.99
CA ASN A 28 11.03 -10.99 7.29
C ASN A 28 11.97 -11.86 8.11
N ARG A 29 12.00 -11.70 9.44
CA ARG A 29 12.78 -12.57 10.31
C ARG A 29 12.34 -14.04 10.18
N SER A 30 11.05 -14.33 10.20
CA SER A 30 10.52 -15.68 9.98
C SER A 30 10.87 -16.26 8.61
N LYS A 31 10.83 -15.43 7.55
CA LYS A 31 11.24 -15.86 6.20
C LYS A 31 12.72 -16.25 6.12
N ILE A 32 13.61 -15.45 6.71
CA ILE A 32 15.04 -15.75 6.72
C ILE A 32 15.33 -16.95 7.63
N GLN A 33 14.62 -17.08 8.75
CA GLN A 33 14.74 -18.22 9.65
C GLN A 33 14.37 -19.53 8.95
N ALA A 34 13.29 -19.52 8.15
CA ALA A 34 12.89 -20.66 7.31
C ALA A 34 14.02 -21.07 6.35
N LEU A 35 14.62 -20.10 5.64
CA LEU A 35 15.75 -20.37 4.74
C LEU A 35 16.97 -20.91 5.50
N TYR A 36 17.26 -20.35 6.67
CA TYR A 36 18.39 -20.78 7.50
C TYR A 36 18.25 -22.25 7.92
N TRP A 37 17.08 -22.66 8.40
CA TRP A 37 16.84 -24.06 8.80
C TRP A 37 16.86 -25.03 7.63
N LEU A 38 16.36 -24.61 6.47
CA LEU A 38 16.43 -25.42 5.24
C LEU A 38 17.87 -25.56 4.74
N LYS A 39 18.66 -24.47 4.76
CA LYS A 39 20.06 -24.49 4.31
C LYS A 39 20.97 -25.30 5.23
N THR A 40 20.77 -25.18 6.54
CA THR A 40 21.55 -25.91 7.55
C THR A 40 21.13 -27.37 7.70
N GLY A 41 20.05 -27.81 7.04
CA GLY A 41 19.51 -29.16 7.18
C GLY A 41 18.84 -29.42 8.53
N TYR A 42 18.66 -28.40 9.36
CA TYR A 42 17.99 -28.49 10.65
C TYR A 42 16.51 -28.85 10.52
N SER A 43 15.92 -28.64 9.34
CA SER A 43 14.59 -29.12 8.98
C SER A 43 14.63 -29.74 7.59
N GLN A 44 14.21 -31.00 7.50
CA GLN A 44 14.25 -31.76 6.24
C GLN A 44 12.98 -31.56 5.40
N SER A 45 11.91 -31.04 6.00
CA SER A 45 10.64 -30.82 5.33
C SER A 45 10.08 -29.41 5.57
N LEU A 46 9.21 -28.95 4.66
CA LEU A 46 8.49 -27.68 4.81
C LEU A 46 7.49 -27.72 5.95
N THR A 47 6.96 -28.90 6.26
CA THR A 47 6.05 -29.13 7.38
C THR A 47 6.77 -28.90 8.72
N ASP A 48 7.99 -29.41 8.88
CA ASP A 48 8.76 -29.20 10.13
C ASP A 48 9.10 -27.71 10.33
N VAL A 49 9.48 -27.01 9.25
CA VAL A 49 9.74 -25.56 9.30
C VAL A 49 8.47 -24.79 9.67
N ALA A 50 7.34 -25.17 9.08
CA ALA A 50 6.04 -24.55 9.31
C ALA A 50 5.59 -24.71 10.77
N GLU A 51 5.71 -25.92 11.33
CA GLU A 51 5.38 -26.22 12.73
C GLU A 51 6.26 -25.41 13.70
N ARG A 52 7.57 -25.38 13.47
CA ARG A 52 8.52 -24.62 14.31
C ARG A 52 8.30 -23.12 14.25
N LEU A 53 7.86 -22.58 13.11
CA LEU A 53 7.55 -21.16 12.93
C LEU A 53 6.11 -20.79 13.35
N GLY A 54 5.24 -21.78 13.61
CA GLY A 54 3.82 -21.55 13.85
C GLY A 54 3.06 -20.99 12.64
N VAL A 55 3.48 -21.33 11.41
CA VAL A 55 2.83 -20.90 10.17
C VAL A 55 2.33 -22.09 9.38
N HIS A 56 1.41 -21.88 8.44
CA HIS A 56 0.95 -22.96 7.57
C HIS A 56 2.01 -23.36 6.53
N ARG A 57 2.10 -24.66 6.18
CA ARG A 57 3.07 -25.20 5.19
C ARG A 57 3.05 -24.48 3.83
N ILE A 58 1.86 -24.03 3.39
CA ILE A 58 1.69 -23.31 2.11
C ILE A 58 2.40 -21.95 2.17
N THR A 59 2.45 -21.30 3.33
CA THR A 59 3.14 -20.02 3.51
C THR A 59 4.64 -20.18 3.30
N VAL A 60 5.25 -21.23 3.89
CA VAL A 60 6.67 -21.55 3.68
C VAL A 60 6.94 -21.88 2.22
N HIS A 61 6.07 -22.68 1.58
CA HIS A 61 6.17 -22.99 0.15
C HIS A 61 6.10 -21.71 -0.72
N ARG A 62 5.21 -20.77 -0.38
CA ARG A 62 5.09 -19.48 -1.07
C ARG A 62 6.36 -18.63 -0.93
N TRP A 63 6.96 -18.61 0.25
CA TRP A 63 8.24 -17.93 0.49
C TRP A 63 9.36 -18.53 -0.35
N LEU A 64 9.46 -19.87 -0.43
CA LEU A 64 10.44 -20.52 -1.28
C LEU A 64 10.22 -20.23 -2.76
N LYS A 65 8.98 -20.23 -3.24
CA LYS A 65 8.65 -19.84 -4.61
C LYS A 65 9.08 -18.40 -4.90
N GLN A 66 8.83 -17.49 -3.97
CA GLN A 66 9.22 -16.09 -4.08
C GLN A 66 10.74 -15.91 -4.09
N TYR A 67 11.45 -16.66 -3.24
CA TYR A 67 12.91 -16.71 -3.23
C TYR A 67 13.47 -17.28 -4.54
N SER A 68 12.92 -18.37 -5.07
CA SER A 68 13.39 -18.92 -6.36
C SER A 68 13.16 -17.99 -7.55
N ALA A 69 12.20 -17.05 -7.45
CA ALA A 69 11.89 -16.12 -8.54
C ALA A 69 12.76 -14.86 -8.55
N GLY A 70 13.28 -14.43 -7.39
CA GLY A 70 13.99 -13.15 -7.28
C GLY A 70 14.94 -13.03 -6.08
N GLY A 71 15.37 -14.17 -5.55
CA GLY A 71 16.33 -14.28 -4.45
C GLY A 71 15.86 -13.63 -3.14
N LEU A 72 16.85 -13.18 -2.36
CA LEU A 72 16.62 -12.50 -1.08
C LEU A 72 15.88 -11.17 -1.23
N GLN A 73 16.16 -10.42 -2.30
CA GLN A 73 15.55 -9.10 -2.52
C GLN A 73 14.04 -9.23 -2.67
N GLU A 74 13.56 -10.14 -3.52
CA GLU A 74 12.13 -10.34 -3.71
C GLU A 74 11.49 -10.96 -2.46
N LEU A 75 12.16 -11.87 -1.74
CA LEU A 75 11.65 -12.45 -0.50
C LEU A 75 11.40 -11.40 0.60
N LEU A 76 12.33 -10.46 0.76
CA LEU A 76 12.30 -9.42 1.80
C LEU A 76 11.49 -8.19 1.40
N LYS A 77 11.10 -8.08 0.13
CA LYS A 77 10.26 -6.99 -0.37
C LYS A 77 8.92 -6.96 0.36
N ILE A 78 8.68 -5.87 1.06
CA ILE A 78 7.38 -5.57 1.66
C ILE A 78 6.50 -5.03 0.53
N ARG A 79 5.55 -5.85 0.07
CA ARG A 79 4.56 -5.41 -0.91
C ARG A 79 3.60 -4.44 -0.23
N GLN A 80 3.54 -3.23 -0.72
CA GLN A 80 2.47 -2.30 -0.34
C GLN A 80 1.15 -2.85 -0.87
N ALA A 81 0.13 -2.84 -0.02
CA ALA A 81 -1.21 -3.22 -0.45
C ALA A 81 -1.66 -2.26 -1.56
N THR A 82 -1.74 -2.77 -2.78
CA THR A 82 -2.33 -2.04 -3.90
C THR A 82 -3.84 -2.09 -3.72
N GLY A 83 -4.37 -1.16 -2.93
CA GLY A 83 -5.80 -0.96 -2.82
C GLY A 83 -6.40 -0.42 -4.13
N ARG A 84 -7.73 -0.29 -4.18
CA ARG A 84 -8.40 0.37 -5.31
C ARG A 84 -7.82 1.77 -5.51
N PRO A 85 -7.40 2.15 -6.74
CA PRO A 85 -6.88 3.48 -6.99
C PRO A 85 -7.91 4.55 -6.61
N ARG A 86 -7.43 5.69 -6.13
CA ARG A 86 -8.31 6.80 -5.74
C ARG A 86 -9.01 7.34 -6.98
N ILE A 87 -10.31 7.61 -6.87
CA ILE A 87 -11.12 8.20 -7.95
C ILE A 87 -10.62 9.61 -8.30
N ILE A 88 -10.14 10.36 -7.30
CA ILE A 88 -9.52 11.67 -7.49
C ILE A 88 -8.01 11.49 -7.32
N PRO A 89 -7.21 11.66 -8.39
CA PRO A 89 -5.76 11.61 -8.32
C PRO A 89 -5.19 12.68 -7.38
N SER A 90 -4.00 12.44 -6.84
CA SER A 90 -3.30 13.40 -5.98
C SER A 90 -3.00 14.72 -6.69
N ALA A 91 -2.70 14.68 -7.99
CA ALA A 91 -2.47 15.88 -8.80
C ALA A 91 -3.69 16.82 -8.83
N VAL A 92 -4.89 16.25 -9.03
CA VAL A 92 -6.14 17.01 -9.01
C VAL A 92 -6.39 17.60 -7.63
N ILE A 93 -6.11 16.85 -6.56
CA ILE A 93 -6.26 17.34 -5.18
C ILE A 93 -5.33 18.54 -4.93
N ALA A 94 -4.09 18.49 -5.41
CA ALA A 94 -3.14 19.59 -5.28
C ALA A 94 -3.61 20.83 -6.06
N GLY A 95 -4.03 20.68 -7.31
CA GLY A 95 -4.55 21.79 -8.10
C GLY A 95 -5.81 22.44 -7.52
N ILE A 96 -6.72 21.65 -6.93
CA ILE A 96 -7.86 22.20 -6.19
C ILE A 96 -7.39 22.96 -4.93
N ALA A 97 -6.36 22.47 -4.24
CA ALA A 97 -5.83 23.14 -3.04
C ALA A 97 -5.21 24.50 -3.37
N GLU A 98 -4.43 24.57 -4.45
CA GLU A 98 -3.81 25.80 -4.95
C GLU A 98 -4.87 26.82 -5.33
N LYS A 99 -5.84 26.43 -6.17
CA LYS A 99 -6.98 27.28 -6.53
C LYS A 99 -7.76 27.77 -5.32
N LEU A 100 -7.97 26.95 -4.29
CA LEU A 100 -8.66 27.35 -3.07
C LEU A 100 -7.84 28.30 -2.18
N SER A 101 -6.52 28.32 -2.33
CA SER A 101 -5.63 29.24 -1.62
C SER A 101 -5.51 30.62 -2.29
N GLU A 102 -5.87 30.73 -3.57
CA GLU A 102 -5.93 32.00 -4.29
C GLU A 102 -7.09 32.86 -3.76
N GLU A 103 -6.82 34.13 -3.41
CA GLU A 103 -7.81 35.08 -2.88
C GLU A 103 -8.96 35.41 -3.86
N SER A 104 -8.76 35.11 -5.15
CA SER A 104 -9.71 35.26 -6.26
C SER A 104 -10.62 34.04 -6.45
N CYS A 105 -10.78 33.19 -5.44
CA CYS A 105 -11.56 31.97 -5.57
C CYS A 105 -13.06 32.28 -5.74
N GLU A 106 -13.55 32.25 -6.99
CA GLU A 106 -14.94 32.46 -7.36
C GLU A 106 -15.85 31.26 -7.08
N PHE A 107 -15.33 30.19 -6.48
CA PHE A 107 -16.12 28.99 -6.21
C PHE A 107 -17.16 29.23 -5.11
N THR A 108 -18.38 29.55 -5.54
CA THR A 108 -19.57 29.61 -4.69
C THR A 108 -20.12 28.23 -4.36
N THR A 109 -19.94 27.25 -5.25
CA THR A 109 -20.54 25.91 -5.07
C THR A 109 -19.56 24.77 -5.39
N TYR A 110 -19.68 23.65 -4.67
CA TYR A 110 -18.96 22.40 -4.99
C TYR A 110 -19.20 21.88 -6.43
N LYS A 111 -20.31 22.27 -7.07
CA LYS A 111 -20.59 21.94 -8.48
C LYS A 111 -19.67 22.69 -9.45
N GLU A 112 -19.35 23.94 -9.16
CA GLU A 112 -18.40 24.73 -9.98
C GLU A 112 -17.00 24.15 -9.89
N ILE A 113 -16.61 23.67 -8.70
CA ILE A 113 -15.34 22.96 -8.53
C ILE A 113 -15.33 21.65 -9.32
N ALA A 114 -16.45 20.92 -9.36
CA ALA A 114 -16.55 19.70 -10.17
C ALA A 114 -16.41 20.00 -11.67
N ALA A 115 -17.06 21.06 -12.15
CA ALA A 115 -16.94 21.50 -13.54
C ALA A 115 -15.51 21.96 -13.88
N TRP A 116 -14.86 22.71 -12.98
CA TRP A 116 -13.47 23.14 -13.16
C TRP A 116 -12.50 21.96 -13.23
N VAL A 117 -12.71 20.94 -12.38
CA VAL A 117 -11.92 19.69 -12.41
C VAL A 117 -12.12 18.93 -13.72
N GLU A 118 -13.36 18.87 -14.22
CA GLU A 118 -13.67 18.24 -15.51
C GLU A 118 -13.02 19.00 -16.67
N ASP A 119 -13.03 20.33 -16.65
CA ASP A 119 -12.43 21.16 -17.70
C ASP A 119 -10.88 21.07 -17.73
N ASN A 120 -10.24 21.16 -16.56
CA ASN A 120 -8.77 21.23 -16.47
C ASN A 120 -8.09 19.85 -16.48
N TYR A 121 -8.75 18.84 -15.90
CA TYR A 121 -8.17 17.51 -15.73
C TYR A 121 -8.91 16.42 -16.51
N GLN A 122 -10.03 16.73 -17.17
CA GLN A 122 -10.82 15.77 -17.96
C GLN A 122 -11.26 14.55 -17.14
N ILE A 123 -11.48 14.74 -15.83
CA ILE A 123 -11.92 13.70 -14.91
C ILE A 123 -13.31 14.04 -14.39
N SER A 124 -14.31 13.25 -14.78
CA SER A 124 -15.67 13.39 -14.28
C SER A 124 -15.79 12.79 -12.87
N VAL A 125 -15.89 13.67 -11.86
CA VAL A 125 -15.98 13.28 -10.44
C VAL A 125 -17.42 13.42 -9.96
N LYS A 126 -17.99 12.35 -9.39
CA LYS A 126 -19.29 12.43 -8.72
C LYS A 126 -19.27 13.45 -7.59
N TYR A 127 -20.33 14.27 -7.51
CA TYR A 127 -20.52 15.30 -6.47
C TYR A 127 -20.22 14.79 -5.05
N GLN A 128 -20.73 13.60 -4.69
CA GLN A 128 -20.55 13.04 -3.35
C GLN A 128 -19.07 12.73 -3.03
N THR A 129 -18.30 12.28 -4.03
CA THR A 129 -16.86 12.01 -3.90
C THR A 129 -16.09 13.30 -3.70
N LEU A 130 -16.43 14.33 -4.48
CA LEU A 130 -15.81 15.65 -4.42
C LEU A 130 -16.13 16.37 -3.11
N HIS A 131 -17.40 16.34 -2.67
CA HIS A 131 -17.82 16.87 -1.37
C HIS A 131 -17.10 16.16 -0.22
N LYS A 132 -17.00 14.82 -0.23
CA LYS A 132 -16.27 14.08 0.81
C LYS A 132 -14.79 14.47 0.85
N GLN A 133 -14.17 14.65 -0.31
CA GLN A 133 -12.77 15.03 -0.41
C GLN A 133 -12.54 16.46 0.12
N LEU A 134 -13.36 17.43 -0.29
CA LEU A 134 -13.18 18.82 0.10
C LEU A 134 -13.59 19.11 1.54
N HIS A 135 -14.76 18.62 1.96
CA HIS A 135 -15.31 18.92 3.27
C HIS A 135 -14.61 18.15 4.40
N TYR A 136 -14.44 16.83 4.25
CA TYR A 136 -13.89 16.01 5.35
C TYR A 136 -12.36 15.95 5.34
N ARG A 137 -11.71 15.93 4.18
CA ARG A 137 -10.25 15.73 4.10
C ARG A 137 -9.48 17.04 3.98
N MET A 138 -9.92 17.94 3.09
CA MET A 138 -9.26 19.23 2.91
C MET A 138 -9.80 20.30 3.86
N LYS A 139 -10.93 20.05 4.54
CA LYS A 139 -11.61 21.00 5.44
C LYS A 139 -11.79 22.38 4.80
N ALA A 140 -11.97 22.42 3.48
CA ALA A 140 -12.09 23.66 2.73
C ALA A 140 -13.34 24.42 3.18
N LYS A 141 -13.17 25.67 3.60
CA LYS A 141 -14.29 26.57 3.92
C LYS A 141 -14.62 27.39 2.68
N LEU A 142 -15.66 26.98 1.96
CA LEU A 142 -16.21 27.82 0.88
C LEU A 142 -16.85 29.07 1.50
N LYS A 143 -16.52 30.25 0.96
CA LYS A 143 -17.23 31.50 1.25
C LYS A 143 -18.57 31.49 0.51
N ALA A 144 -19.53 30.72 1.01
CA ALA A 144 -20.88 30.74 0.47
C ALA A 144 -21.69 31.90 1.10
N PRO A 145 -22.48 32.65 0.31
CA PRO A 145 -23.38 33.67 0.86
C PRO A 145 -24.40 33.01 1.79
N ARG A 146 -24.63 33.62 2.96
CA ARG A 146 -25.62 33.16 3.93
C ARG A 146 -27.01 33.22 3.28
N ARG A 147 -27.74 32.11 3.26
CA ARG A 147 -29.12 32.06 2.72
C ARG A 147 -29.98 33.08 3.48
N LEU A 148 -30.53 34.06 2.76
CA LEU A 148 -31.53 34.98 3.29
C LEU A 148 -32.93 34.37 3.09
N ASN A 149 -33.79 34.50 4.10
CA ASN A 149 -35.15 33.98 4.08
C ASN A 149 -36.02 34.84 3.14
N ASN A 150 -36.36 34.33 1.96
CA ASN A 150 -37.29 35.00 1.07
C ASN A 150 -38.72 34.85 1.62
N LYS A 151 -39.15 35.77 2.48
CA LYS A 151 -40.57 35.94 2.81
C LYS A 151 -41.31 36.29 1.51
N LYS A 152 -42.18 35.38 1.06
CA LYS A 152 -43.10 35.64 -0.05
C LYS A 152 -44.08 36.74 0.37
N LYS A 153 -44.22 37.76 -0.49
CA LYS A 153 -45.36 38.70 -0.48
C LYS A 153 -46.52 38.06 -1.22
#